data_AF-A0A0R2C7B0-F1
#
_entry.id   AF-A0A0R2C7B0-F1
#
_cell.length_a   1.000
_cell.length_b   1.000
_cell.length_c   1.000
_cell.angle_alpha   90.00
_cell.angle_beta   90.00
_cell.angle_gamma   90.00
#
_symmetry.space_group_name_H-M   'P 1'
#
loop_
_entity.id
_entity.type
_entity.pdbx_description
1 polymer ?
#
loop_
_entity_poly.entity_id
_entity_poly.type
_entity_poly.pdbx_seq_one_letter_code
_entity_poly.pdbx_strand_id
1 'polypeptide(L)'
;MILKQNFLWGGAVAANQVEGAWRAHGKGLSVADVASYRPQLDVTNYQKQVAISLEEFQRAINDQSDQNYPKRRGIDGFHRYREDIKLFAEMGFKVLRFSIA
;
A
#
# COMPACT_ATOMS: atom_id res chain seq x y z
N MET A 1 -7.35 -31.31 -14.42
CA MET A 1 -5.90 -31.12 -14.17
C MET A 1 -5.73 -30.76 -12.70
N ILE A 2 -4.87 -31.44 -11.95
CA ILE A 2 -4.62 -31.19 -10.52
C ILE A 2 -3.20 -30.63 -10.40
N LEU A 3 -3.00 -29.60 -9.54
CA LEU A 3 -1.68 -29.01 -9.29
C LEU A 3 -0.80 -29.93 -8.44
N LYS A 4 0.52 -29.68 -8.40
CA LYS A 4 1.44 -30.41 -7.53
C LYS A 4 1.04 -30.26 -6.05
N GLN A 5 1.28 -31.29 -5.25
CA GLN A 5 0.91 -31.33 -3.81
C GLN A 5 1.41 -30.11 -3.02
N ASN A 6 2.60 -29.61 -3.35
CA ASN A 6 3.26 -28.49 -2.67
C ASN A 6 3.10 -27.16 -3.42
N PHE A 7 2.03 -27.00 -4.19
CA PHE A 7 1.75 -25.73 -4.86
C PHE A 7 1.48 -24.63 -3.82
N LEU A 8 2.17 -23.50 -3.95
CA LEU A 8 2.11 -22.40 -2.99
C LEU A 8 0.95 -21.46 -3.30
N TRP A 9 -0.25 -21.88 -2.90
CA TRP A 9 -1.40 -20.98 -2.87
C TRP A 9 -1.18 -19.88 -1.83
N GLY A 10 -1.54 -18.65 -2.18
CA GLY A 10 -1.24 -17.51 -1.34
C GLY A 10 -1.79 -16.21 -1.90
N GLY A 11 -1.31 -15.10 -1.32
CA GLY A 11 -1.65 -13.75 -1.74
C GLY A 11 -0.41 -12.88 -1.85
N ALA A 12 -0.58 -11.72 -2.49
CA ALA A 12 0.47 -10.73 -2.63
C ALA A 12 -0.05 -9.34 -2.31
N VAL A 13 0.75 -8.58 -1.57
CA VAL A 13 0.52 -7.16 -1.26
C VAL A 13 1.82 -6.37 -1.43
N ALA A 14 1.73 -5.04 -1.45
CA ALA A 14 2.89 -4.16 -1.34
C ALA A 14 2.70 -3.21 -0.15
N ALA A 15 3.77 -3.01 0.61
CA ALA A 15 3.77 -2.28 1.89
C ALA A 15 3.09 -0.92 1.78
N ASN A 16 3.49 -0.11 0.80
CA ASN A 16 2.92 1.21 0.56
C ASN A 16 1.40 1.21 0.25
N GLN A 17 0.83 0.09 -0.15
CA GLN A 17 -0.61 -0.02 -0.42
C GLN A 17 -1.41 -0.40 0.83
N VAL A 18 -0.82 -1.15 1.77
CA VAL A 18 -1.57 -1.76 2.87
C VAL A 18 -1.14 -1.29 4.26
N GLU A 19 0.15 -1.04 4.50
CA GLU A 19 0.68 -0.82 5.86
C GLU A 19 0.17 0.48 6.48
N GLY A 20 0.28 1.59 5.74
CA GLY A 20 0.05 2.91 6.32
C GLY A 20 1.21 3.33 7.22
N ALA A 21 0.89 3.99 8.34
CA ALA A 21 1.85 4.39 9.38
C ALA A 21 3.12 5.06 8.82
N TRP A 22 2.97 5.89 7.79
CA TRP A 22 4.05 6.36 6.92
C TRP A 22 5.24 7.08 7.58
N ARG A 23 5.08 7.55 8.82
CA ARG A 23 6.11 8.20 9.65
C ARG A 23 6.32 7.53 11.01
N ALA A 24 5.67 6.40 11.28
CA ALA A 24 5.85 5.70 12.54
C ALA A 24 7.27 5.16 12.66
N HIS A 25 7.80 5.11 13.89
CA HIS A 25 9.09 4.50 14.21
C HIS A 25 10.28 4.99 13.36
N GLY A 26 10.24 6.24 12.88
CA GLY A 26 11.34 6.81 12.10
C GLY A 26 11.35 6.44 10.62
N LYS A 27 10.27 5.85 10.08
CA LYS A 27 10.12 5.60 8.64
C LYS A 27 10.27 6.92 7.85
N GLY A 28 11.12 6.88 6.82
CA GLY A 28 11.32 7.97 5.88
C GLY A 28 10.19 8.11 4.85
N LEU A 29 10.17 9.25 4.18
CA LEU A 29 9.25 9.51 3.07
C LEU A 29 9.60 8.61 1.87
N SER A 30 8.61 7.91 1.32
CA SER A 30 8.75 7.16 0.08
C SER A 30 8.15 7.91 -1.12
N VAL A 31 8.48 7.48 -2.34
CA VAL A 31 7.83 7.97 -3.56
C VAL A 31 6.31 7.73 -3.58
N ALA A 32 5.82 6.75 -2.83
CA ALA A 32 4.38 6.48 -2.74
C ALA A 32 3.65 7.48 -1.84
N ASP A 33 4.36 8.05 -0.87
CA ASP A 33 3.79 8.99 0.11
C ASP A 33 3.52 10.38 -0.49
N VAL A 34 4.00 10.65 -1.71
CA VAL A 34 3.76 11.91 -2.43
C VAL A 34 2.60 11.82 -3.43
N ALA A 35 2.07 10.62 -3.68
CA ALA A 35 0.93 10.42 -4.58
C ALA A 35 -0.37 10.79 -3.87
N SER A 36 -0.99 11.90 -4.26
CA SER A 36 -2.27 12.35 -3.72
C SER A 36 -3.45 11.67 -4.40
N TYR A 37 -4.58 11.61 -3.70
CA TYR A 37 -5.86 11.21 -4.29
C TYR A 37 -6.32 12.27 -5.30
N ARG A 38 -6.81 11.82 -6.47
CA ARG A 38 -7.24 12.69 -7.58
C ARG A 38 -8.65 12.31 -8.04
N PRO A 39 -9.70 12.70 -7.29
CA PRO A 39 -11.09 12.32 -7.60
C PRO A 39 -11.59 12.85 -8.95
N GLN A 40 -10.98 13.93 -9.44
CA GLN A 40 -11.36 14.59 -10.69
C GLN A 40 -10.84 13.87 -11.94
N LEU A 41 -9.94 12.90 -11.78
CA LEU A 41 -9.37 12.15 -12.89
C LEU A 41 -10.11 10.84 -13.09
N ASP A 42 -10.28 10.46 -14.36
CA ASP A 42 -10.72 9.12 -14.72
C ASP A 42 -9.79 8.07 -14.09
N VAL A 43 -10.39 7.10 -13.40
CA VAL A 43 -9.69 5.99 -12.74
C VAL A 43 -8.96 5.08 -13.72
N THR A 44 -9.38 5.07 -15.00
CA THR A 44 -8.73 4.29 -16.06
C THR A 44 -7.48 4.97 -16.61
N ASN A 45 -7.30 6.28 -16.39
CA ASN A 45 -6.14 7.02 -16.88
C ASN A 45 -4.96 6.94 -15.90
N TYR A 46 -4.32 5.77 -15.86
CA TYR A 46 -3.23 5.50 -14.93
C TYR A 46 -2.09 6.52 -15.01
N GLN A 47 -1.69 6.94 -16.22
CA GLN A 47 -0.62 7.92 -16.43
C GLN A 47 -0.91 9.23 -15.71
N LYS A 48 -2.13 9.77 -15.83
CA LYS A 48 -2.52 10.98 -15.10
C LYS A 48 -2.68 10.76 -13.61
N GLN A 49 -3.04 9.55 -13.17
CA GLN A 49 -3.13 9.23 -11.74
C GLN A 49 -1.75 9.21 -11.05
N VAL A 50 -0.70 8.78 -11.76
CA VAL A 50 0.66 8.64 -11.20
C VAL A 50 1.62 9.78 -11.53
N ALA A 51 1.25 10.69 -12.43
CA ALA A 51 2.10 11.83 -12.78
C ALA A 51 2.21 12.80 -11.60
N ILE A 52 3.42 13.11 -11.14
CA ILE A 52 3.64 14.06 -10.03
C ILE A 52 4.48 15.22 -10.54
N SER A 53 3.92 16.43 -10.49
CA SER A 53 4.65 17.67 -10.77
C SER A 53 5.53 18.08 -9.58
N LEU A 54 6.52 18.94 -9.82
CA LEU A 54 7.37 19.48 -8.76
C LEU A 54 6.57 20.24 -7.69
N GLU A 55 5.54 20.97 -8.11
CA GLU A 55 4.67 21.70 -7.19
C GLU A 55 3.87 20.76 -6.28
N GLU A 56 3.30 19.69 -6.84
CA GLU A 56 2.59 18.67 -6.06
C GLU A 56 3.54 17.92 -5.12
N PHE A 57 4.76 17.62 -5.57
CA PHE A 57 5.79 17.05 -4.72
C PHE A 57 6.10 17.97 -3.54
N GLN A 58 6.31 19.27 -3.78
CA GLN A 58 6.59 20.24 -2.72
C GLN A 58 5.41 20.39 -1.74
N ARG A 59 4.17 20.37 -2.24
CA ARG A 59 2.98 20.33 -1.37
C ARG A 59 2.98 19.07 -0.52
N ALA A 60 3.28 17.91 -1.11
CA ALA A 60 3.26 16.65 -0.41
C ALA A 60 4.30 16.53 0.70
N ILE A 61 5.54 17.00 0.51
CA ILE A 61 6.56 16.91 1.57
C ILE A 61 6.27 17.81 2.77
N ASN A 62 5.55 18.91 2.56
CA ASN A 62 5.18 19.85 3.61
C ASN A 62 3.88 19.47 4.34
N ASP A 63 2.98 18.74 3.68
CA ASP A 63 1.76 18.21 4.29
C ASP A 63 2.07 17.05 5.25
N GLN A 64 1.64 17.18 6.51
CA GLN A 64 1.85 16.18 7.56
C GLN A 64 0.65 15.25 7.77
N SER A 65 -0.41 15.42 6.97
CA SER A 65 -1.61 14.61 7.04
C SER A 65 -1.53 13.37 6.14
N ASP A 66 -2.45 12.44 6.37
CA ASP A 66 -2.73 11.30 5.50
C ASP A 66 -4.08 11.47 4.76
N GLN A 67 -4.76 12.60 4.91
CA GLN A 67 -6.13 12.80 4.43
C GLN A 67 -6.22 12.64 2.90
N ASN A 68 -5.33 13.33 2.20
CA ASN A 68 -5.28 13.34 0.73
C ASN A 68 -4.26 12.35 0.15
N TYR A 69 -3.62 11.53 0.97
CA TYR A 69 -2.57 10.58 0.54
C TYR A 69 -2.94 9.17 0.97
N PRO A 70 -3.69 8.42 0.15
CA PRO A 70 -4.19 7.09 0.52
C PRO A 70 -3.08 6.12 0.95
N LYS A 71 -1.88 6.25 0.38
CA LYS A 71 -0.73 5.39 0.69
C LYS A 71 -0.12 5.67 2.07
N ARG A 72 -0.32 6.87 2.62
CA ARG A 72 0.11 7.20 3.99
C ARG A 72 -0.72 6.50 5.06
N ARG A 73 -1.99 6.23 4.72
CA ARG A 73 -2.97 5.54 5.58
C ARG A 73 -3.00 4.03 5.36
N GLY A 74 -2.87 3.59 4.11
CA GLY A 74 -3.07 2.19 3.75
C GLY A 74 -4.45 1.69 4.19
N ILE A 75 -4.49 0.47 4.72
CA ILE A 75 -5.65 -0.10 5.43
C ILE A 75 -5.36 -0.25 6.93
N ASP A 76 -4.37 0.50 7.43
CA ASP A 76 -3.80 0.34 8.77
C ASP A 76 -3.18 -1.05 9.03
N GLY A 77 -2.63 -1.67 7.98
CA GLY A 77 -2.02 -2.99 8.07
C GLY A 77 -0.82 -3.05 9.03
N PHE A 78 -0.11 -1.93 9.21
CA PHE A 78 1.02 -1.85 10.16
C PHE A 78 0.59 -2.22 11.59
N HIS A 79 -0.62 -1.84 12.00
CA HIS A 79 -1.15 -2.16 13.32
C HIS A 79 -2.01 -3.43 13.32
N ARG A 80 -2.68 -3.76 12.21
CA ARG A 80 -3.70 -4.83 12.10
C ARG A 80 -3.22 -6.13 11.45
N TYR A 81 -1.93 -6.23 11.12
CA TYR A 81 -1.39 -7.38 10.39
C TYR A 81 -1.64 -8.73 11.08
N ARG A 82 -1.78 -8.77 12.42
CA ARG A 82 -2.01 -10.01 13.16
C ARG A 82 -3.40 -10.57 12.84
N GLU A 83 -4.41 -9.71 12.82
CA GLU A 83 -5.78 -10.04 12.45
C GLU A 83 -5.86 -10.41 10.97
N ASP A 84 -5.18 -9.66 10.10
CA ASP A 84 -5.16 -9.93 8.65
C ASP A 84 -4.49 -11.28 8.33
N ILE A 85 -3.36 -11.60 8.97
CA ILE A 85 -2.68 -12.90 8.81
C ILE A 85 -3.57 -14.06 9.30
N LYS A 86 -4.37 -13.84 10.35
CA LYS A 86 -5.33 -14.86 10.81
C LYS A 86 -6.36 -15.18 9.73
N LEU A 87 -6.87 -14.17 9.01
CA LEU A 87 -7.80 -14.37 7.88
C LEU A 87 -7.11 -15.07 6.71
N PHE A 88 -5.84 -14.74 6.40
CA PHE A 88 -5.08 -15.46 5.37
C PHE A 88 -4.87 -16.93 5.72
N ALA A 89 -4.62 -17.24 6.99
CA ALA A 89 -4.51 -18.61 7.47
C ALA A 89 -5.86 -19.35 7.38
N GLU A 90 -6.98 -18.69 7.72
CA GLU A 90 -8.34 -19.25 7.57
C GLU A 90 -8.66 -19.61 6.12
N MET A 91 -8.23 -18.79 5.16
CA MET A 91 -8.34 -19.10 3.72
C MET A 91 -7.39 -20.21 3.24
N GLY A 92 -6.48 -20.69 4.10
CA GLY A 92 -5.54 -21.77 3.77
C GLY A 92 -4.31 -21.33 2.99
N PHE A 93 -3.92 -20.05 3.04
CA PHE A 93 -2.70 -19.57 2.41
C PHE A 93 -1.48 -20.36 2.91
N LYS A 94 -0.60 -20.72 1.96
CA LYS A 94 0.70 -21.34 2.20
C LYS A 94 1.83 -20.34 2.11
N VAL A 95 1.59 -19.21 1.43
CA VAL A 95 2.56 -18.13 1.27
C VAL A 95 1.84 -16.78 1.27
N LEU A 96 2.49 -15.76 1.84
CA LEU A 96 2.13 -14.36 1.67
C LEU A 96 3.36 -13.63 1.13
N ARG A 97 3.22 -13.00 -0.03
CA ARG A 97 4.29 -12.20 -0.65
C ARG A 97 4.05 -10.72 -0.34
N PHE A 98 5.00 -10.07 0.31
CA PHE A 98 4.93 -8.63 0.62
C PHE A 98 6.30 -7.95 0.42
N SER A 99 6.32 -6.63 0.27
CA SER A 99 7.54 -5.82 0.22
C SER A 99 7.89 -5.28 1.60
N ILE A 100 9.16 -4.99 1.85
CA ILE A 100 9.62 -4.29 3.07
C ILE A 100 9.69 -2.80 2.77
N ALA A 101 9.14 -1.96 3.65
CA ALA A 101 9.14 -0.50 3.56
C ALA A 101 10.35 0.16 4.20
#